data_AF-A0A081LDV4-F1
#
_entry.id   AF-A0A081LDV4-F1
#
_cell.length_a   1.000
_cell.length_b   1.000
_cell.length_c   1.000
_cell.angle_alpha   90.00
_cell.angle_beta   90.00
_cell.angle_gamma   90.00
#
_symmetry.space_group_name_H-M   'P 1'
#
loop_
_entity.id
_entity.type
_entity.pdbx_description
1 polymer ?
#
loop_
_entity_poly.entity_id
_entity_poly.type
_entity_poly.pdbx_seq_one_letter_code
_entity_poly.pdbx_strand_id
1 'polypeptide(L)'
;MIMKVSVILTSYNKPDFIDRVLKSMVEQTYQNWELLIMDDGSEPETTKKIQPFLDDKRIHLYPHMVHPAKRLETVRYATLINEALTRITGELICYLTDDTMYRKDRLQKMVDVFQSKPHIDIVYSSQRVVHVDKHLVETMSFVREADQMLEHASFQVDHCSVMHRRRLLPLIYEKYGQYWDDDPKHWHHADSVFWMRLNYFAAFFPLKDVLDTTYKTPQSFHHMFSSMPYDLIDGTVIEREGAYCQIAHGNLHGIDRCWVNEKKRRAIRIPLLCAMKYEMNEMLAVPNYTVVSADNGRTFYYIEDQKKRRFASKRDMQYFQFHPKEIYTISNDLLQTFDDGEIIQAFPVFSPPNRRLFKWEQDVYLLMHDTFCRIVPEVMKLFAFNHQPIRLFPSQFTLFQEGKPIVPLYMESLHEFDMSLYQTSGRKHSS
;
A
#
# COMPACT_ATOMS: atom_id res chain seq x y z
N MET A 1 -27.52 2.93 -32.99
CA MET A 1 -28.06 2.62 -31.64
C MET A 1 -27.32 3.51 -30.66
N ILE A 2 -28.02 4.23 -29.78
CA ILE A 2 -27.38 5.09 -28.77
C ILE A 2 -26.89 4.17 -27.65
N MET A 3 -25.58 3.95 -27.54
CA MET A 3 -24.99 3.00 -26.59
C MET A 3 -25.09 3.54 -25.17
N LYS A 4 -25.65 2.79 -24.20
CA LYS A 4 -25.62 3.23 -22.80
C LYS A 4 -24.25 2.92 -22.16
N VAL A 5 -23.71 3.85 -21.39
CA VAL A 5 -22.46 3.66 -20.62
C VAL A 5 -22.79 3.42 -19.15
N SER A 6 -22.26 2.35 -18.56
CA SER A 6 -22.25 2.16 -17.10
C SER A 6 -20.89 2.54 -16.55
N VAL A 7 -20.86 3.51 -15.65
CA VAL A 7 -19.65 3.91 -14.92
C VAL A 7 -19.72 3.33 -13.53
N ILE A 8 -18.68 2.62 -13.11
CA ILE A 8 -18.54 2.04 -11.78
C ILE A 8 -17.53 2.86 -11.01
N LEU A 9 -17.98 3.57 -9.96
CA LEU A 9 -17.14 4.34 -9.06
C LEU A 9 -16.94 3.56 -7.76
N THR A 10 -15.70 3.29 -7.38
CA THR A 10 -15.39 2.82 -6.02
C THR A 10 -14.99 3.98 -5.12
N SER A 11 -15.54 4.03 -3.91
CA SER A 11 -15.35 5.12 -2.94
C SER A 11 -14.93 4.57 -1.58
N TYR A 12 -13.87 5.13 -1.00
CA TYR A 12 -13.48 4.87 0.39
C TYR A 12 -12.68 6.03 0.99
N ASN A 13 -13.30 6.82 1.86
CA ASN A 13 -12.65 7.81 2.73
C ASN A 13 -11.79 8.88 2.00
N LYS A 14 -12.26 9.40 0.86
CA LYS A 14 -11.66 10.55 0.16
C LYS A 14 -12.59 11.77 0.09
N PRO A 15 -12.90 12.41 1.23
CA PRO A 15 -13.80 13.56 1.25
C PRO A 15 -13.26 14.73 0.42
N ASP A 16 -11.95 14.90 0.29
CA ASP A 16 -11.36 16.04 -0.43
C ASP A 16 -11.55 16.05 -1.95
N PHE A 17 -11.95 14.91 -2.54
CA PHE A 17 -12.04 14.74 -3.99
C PHE A 17 -13.40 14.28 -4.51
N ILE A 18 -14.15 13.52 -3.71
CA ILE A 18 -15.37 12.83 -4.18
C ILE A 18 -16.40 13.78 -4.81
N ASP A 19 -16.54 15.01 -4.31
CA ASP A 19 -17.44 16.03 -4.88
C ASP A 19 -16.99 16.48 -6.27
N ARG A 20 -15.69 16.66 -6.49
CA ARG A 20 -15.09 16.99 -7.80
C ARG A 20 -15.25 15.83 -8.78
N VAL A 21 -15.08 14.60 -8.31
CA VAL A 21 -15.27 13.37 -9.10
C VAL A 21 -16.72 13.29 -9.60
N LEU A 22 -17.70 13.41 -8.70
CA LEU A 22 -19.12 13.34 -9.04
C LEU A 22 -19.56 14.51 -9.94
N LYS A 23 -19.04 15.72 -9.69
CA LYS A 23 -19.27 16.86 -10.58
C LYS A 23 -18.76 16.59 -12.00
N SER A 24 -17.58 15.97 -12.15
CA SER A 24 -17.04 15.62 -13.46
C SER A 24 -17.89 14.61 -14.24
N MET A 25 -18.68 13.79 -13.53
CA MET A 25 -19.66 12.87 -14.12
C MET A 25 -20.92 13.59 -14.57
N VAL A 26 -21.49 14.44 -13.72
CA VAL A 26 -22.71 15.23 -14.06
C VAL A 26 -22.46 16.14 -15.26
N GLU A 27 -21.24 16.68 -15.39
CA GLU A 27 -20.82 17.58 -16.48
C GLU A 27 -20.47 16.87 -17.80
N GLN A 28 -20.60 15.54 -17.90
CA GLN A 28 -20.32 14.82 -19.14
C GLN A 28 -21.22 15.29 -20.28
N THR A 29 -20.67 15.49 -21.47
CA THR A 29 -21.43 15.93 -22.66
C THR A 29 -22.32 14.81 -23.21
N TYR A 30 -21.86 13.56 -23.15
CA TYR A 30 -22.68 12.39 -23.46
C TYR A 30 -23.67 12.13 -22.32
N GLN A 31 -24.97 12.03 -22.61
CA GLN A 31 -26.01 11.97 -21.56
C GLN A 31 -26.51 10.56 -21.23
N ASN A 32 -26.32 9.57 -22.12
CA ASN A 32 -26.85 8.22 -21.94
C ASN A 32 -25.92 7.34 -21.10
N TRP A 33 -25.83 7.64 -19.81
CA TRP A 33 -25.03 6.90 -18.86
C TRP A 33 -25.77 6.64 -17.54
N GLU A 34 -25.25 5.69 -16.78
CA GLU A 34 -25.55 5.48 -15.36
C GLU A 34 -24.25 5.39 -14.57
N LEU A 35 -24.30 5.78 -13.30
CA LEU A 35 -23.17 5.76 -12.37
C LEU A 35 -23.57 4.92 -11.15
N LEU A 36 -22.81 3.87 -10.90
CA LEU A 36 -22.93 3.05 -9.69
C LEU A 36 -21.80 3.43 -8.75
N ILE A 37 -22.13 4.08 -7.63
CA ILE A 37 -21.20 4.43 -6.56
C ILE A 37 -21.17 3.28 -5.57
N MET A 38 -20.10 2.51 -5.59
CA MET A 38 -19.83 1.43 -4.65
C MET A 38 -19.00 1.99 -3.50
N ASP A 39 -19.68 2.44 -2.43
CA ASP A 39 -19.01 3.01 -1.26
C ASP A 39 -18.66 1.90 -0.27
N ASP A 40 -17.38 1.77 0.08
CA ASP A 40 -16.87 0.71 0.95
C ASP A 40 -17.08 1.02 2.44
N GLY A 41 -18.16 1.69 2.81
CA GLY A 41 -18.43 2.04 4.21
C GLY A 41 -17.52 3.17 4.67
N SER A 42 -17.57 4.28 3.92
CA SER A 42 -16.85 5.49 4.26
C SER A 42 -17.43 6.19 5.50
N GLU A 43 -16.58 6.98 6.15
CA GLU A 43 -16.95 7.86 7.24
C GLU A 43 -17.95 8.94 6.79
N PRO A 44 -18.71 9.54 7.74
CA PRO A 44 -19.72 10.55 7.43
C PRO A 44 -19.23 11.75 6.61
N GLU A 45 -17.94 12.10 6.70
CA GLU A 45 -17.36 13.21 5.93
C GLU A 45 -17.40 12.95 4.42
N THR A 46 -17.22 11.71 3.99
CA THR A 46 -17.24 11.33 2.57
C THR A 46 -18.69 11.17 2.09
N THR A 47 -19.52 10.44 2.84
CA THR A 47 -20.90 10.15 2.44
C THR A 47 -21.77 11.40 2.37
N LYS A 48 -21.57 12.38 3.26
CA LYS A 48 -22.23 13.70 3.19
C LYS A 48 -21.95 14.45 1.89
N LYS A 49 -20.77 14.26 1.28
CA LYS A 49 -20.43 14.89 0.00
C LYS A 49 -21.02 14.19 -1.22
N ILE A 50 -21.39 12.92 -1.08
CA ILE A 50 -22.09 12.15 -2.12
C ILE A 50 -23.57 12.55 -2.19
N GLN A 51 -24.19 12.78 -1.03
CA GLN A 51 -25.64 12.98 -0.89
C GLN A 51 -26.25 14.00 -1.88
N PRO A 52 -25.66 15.18 -2.15
CA PRO A 52 -26.25 16.17 -3.07
C PRO A 52 -26.36 15.71 -4.53
N PHE A 53 -25.63 14.67 -4.93
CA PHE A 53 -25.63 14.15 -6.30
C PHE A 53 -26.69 13.08 -6.53
N LEU A 54 -27.31 12.55 -5.47
CA LEU A 54 -28.29 11.46 -5.56
C LEU A 54 -29.67 11.88 -6.10
N ASP A 55 -29.90 13.18 -6.27
CA ASP A 55 -31.09 13.70 -6.96
C ASP A 55 -31.04 13.44 -8.48
N ASP A 56 -29.84 13.21 -9.04
CA ASP A 56 -29.70 12.76 -10.43
C ASP A 56 -30.04 11.28 -10.53
N LYS A 57 -31.13 10.96 -11.23
CA LYS A 57 -31.65 9.58 -11.40
C LYS A 57 -30.67 8.62 -12.08
N ARG A 58 -29.61 9.12 -12.72
CA ARG A 58 -28.55 8.30 -13.32
C ARG A 58 -27.54 7.80 -12.28
N ILE A 59 -27.56 8.33 -11.06
CA ILE A 59 -26.59 8.04 -10.00
C ILE A 59 -27.24 7.12 -8.95
N HIS A 60 -26.56 6.02 -8.64
CA HIS A 60 -27.02 4.99 -7.71
C HIS A 60 -25.93 4.73 -6.67
N LEU A 61 -26.24 4.93 -5.38
CA LEU A 61 -25.32 4.64 -4.28
C LEU A 61 -25.59 3.27 -3.68
N TYR A 62 -24.54 2.47 -3.55
CA TYR A 62 -24.53 1.16 -2.90
C TYR A 62 -23.51 1.19 -1.76
N PRO A 63 -23.95 1.45 -0.51
CA PRO A 63 -23.07 1.44 0.64
C PRO A 63 -22.82 0.01 1.12
N HIS A 64 -21.55 -0.32 1.36
CA HIS A 64 -21.11 -1.58 1.93
C HIS A 64 -20.64 -1.39 3.36
N MET A 65 -21.02 -2.32 4.23
CA MET A 65 -20.43 -2.41 5.56
C MET A 65 -19.62 -3.68 5.67
N VAL A 66 -18.31 -3.53 5.81
CA VAL A 66 -17.39 -4.64 6.05
C VAL A 66 -16.74 -4.45 7.41
N HIS A 67 -16.79 -5.50 8.22
CA HIS A 67 -16.11 -5.52 9.50
C HIS A 67 -14.62 -5.25 9.29
N PRO A 68 -13.97 -4.37 10.07
CA PRO A 68 -12.58 -4.02 9.87
C PRO A 68 -11.67 -5.24 9.65
N ALA A 69 -11.70 -6.24 10.54
CA ALA A 69 -10.86 -7.44 10.42
C ALA A 69 -10.99 -8.19 9.07
N LYS A 70 -12.12 -8.06 8.36
CA LYS A 70 -12.37 -8.75 7.08
C LYS A 70 -11.95 -7.96 5.85
N ARG A 71 -11.55 -6.69 6.00
CA ARG A 71 -11.27 -5.83 4.84
C ARG A 71 -10.10 -6.33 4.00
N LEU A 72 -9.18 -7.09 4.59
CA LEU A 72 -8.03 -7.67 3.90
C LEU A 72 -8.29 -9.06 3.31
N GLU A 73 -9.47 -9.65 3.52
CA GLU A 73 -9.81 -10.98 2.99
C GLU A 73 -9.94 -10.98 1.46
N THR A 74 -10.27 -9.83 0.87
CA THR A 74 -10.36 -9.64 -0.60
C THR A 74 -9.93 -8.24 -1.00
N VAL A 75 -9.43 -8.08 -2.23
CA VAL A 75 -9.19 -6.77 -2.83
C VAL A 75 -10.50 -6.00 -2.95
N ARG A 76 -10.76 -5.12 -1.99
CA ARG A 76 -12.08 -4.50 -1.78
C ARG A 76 -12.66 -3.86 -3.04
N TYR A 77 -11.88 -3.06 -3.77
CA TYR A 77 -12.37 -2.42 -4.99
C TYR A 77 -12.71 -3.43 -6.09
N ALA A 78 -11.97 -4.53 -6.23
CA ALA A 78 -12.28 -5.59 -7.18
C ALA A 78 -13.59 -6.32 -6.79
N THR A 79 -13.77 -6.63 -5.50
CA THR A 79 -15.03 -7.22 -4.99
C THR A 79 -16.22 -6.30 -5.27
N LEU A 80 -16.09 -5.00 -5.00
CA LEU A 80 -17.15 -4.01 -5.25
C LEU A 80 -17.46 -3.85 -6.74
N ILE A 81 -16.43 -3.86 -7.59
CA ILE A 81 -16.63 -3.83 -9.05
C ILE A 81 -17.32 -5.09 -9.52
N ASN A 82 -16.92 -6.28 -9.06
CA ASN A 82 -17.58 -7.54 -9.38
C ASN A 82 -19.07 -7.50 -9.04
N GLU A 83 -19.44 -6.96 -7.88
CA GLU A 83 -20.84 -6.76 -7.53
C GLU A 83 -21.54 -5.77 -8.48
N ALA A 84 -20.94 -4.61 -8.74
CA ALA A 84 -21.50 -3.62 -9.65
C ALA A 84 -21.73 -4.18 -11.06
N LEU A 85 -20.82 -5.01 -11.57
CA LEU A 85 -20.92 -5.67 -12.88
C LEU A 85 -22.15 -6.57 -13.02
N THR A 86 -22.73 -7.04 -11.91
CA THR A 86 -24.01 -7.79 -11.93
C THR A 86 -25.24 -6.88 -12.04
N ARG A 87 -25.09 -5.58 -11.79
CA ARG A 87 -26.18 -4.59 -11.70
C ARG A 87 -26.23 -3.64 -12.89
N ILE A 88 -25.14 -3.52 -13.65
CA ILE A 88 -25.05 -2.62 -14.81
C ILE A 88 -26.04 -2.98 -15.92
N THR A 89 -26.48 -1.96 -16.66
CA THR A 89 -27.39 -2.09 -17.80
C THR A 89 -26.77 -1.58 -19.12
N GLY A 90 -25.65 -0.88 -19.05
CA GLY A 90 -24.93 -0.30 -20.17
C GLY A 90 -24.30 -1.34 -21.11
N GLU A 91 -24.16 -0.98 -22.38
CA GLU A 91 -23.43 -1.75 -23.38
C GLU A 91 -21.91 -1.55 -23.26
N LEU A 92 -21.51 -0.40 -22.73
CA LEU A 92 -20.14 0.02 -22.49
C LEU A 92 -19.92 0.21 -20.99
N ILE A 93 -18.72 -0.12 -20.54
CA ILE A 93 -18.34 -0.11 -19.12
C ILE A 93 -17.13 0.80 -18.94
N CYS A 94 -17.15 1.63 -17.91
CA CYS A 94 -16.03 2.45 -17.44
C CYS A 94 -15.82 2.27 -15.95
N TYR A 95 -14.60 2.52 -15.50
CA TYR A 95 -14.22 2.46 -14.09
C TYR A 95 -13.72 3.82 -13.63
N LEU A 96 -14.09 4.19 -12.40
CA LEU A 96 -13.77 5.48 -11.80
C LEU A 96 -13.38 5.26 -10.33
N THR A 97 -12.51 6.12 -9.84
CA THR A 97 -12.08 6.16 -8.45
C THR A 97 -12.40 7.54 -7.86
N ASP A 98 -12.51 7.59 -6.54
CA ASP A 98 -12.85 8.77 -5.74
C ASP A 98 -11.73 9.83 -5.66
N ASP A 99 -10.67 9.72 -6.46
CA ASP A 99 -9.60 10.72 -6.66
C ASP A 99 -9.26 10.98 -8.14
N THR A 100 -10.13 10.57 -9.07
CA THR A 100 -9.96 10.78 -10.52
C THR A 100 -11.13 11.56 -11.12
N MET A 101 -10.85 12.61 -11.88
CA MET A 101 -11.86 13.38 -12.60
C MET A 101 -11.83 13.09 -14.08
N TYR A 102 -13.00 12.91 -14.67
CA TYR A 102 -13.16 12.80 -16.11
C TYR A 102 -13.20 14.18 -16.77
N ARG A 103 -12.56 14.30 -17.94
CA ARG A 103 -12.77 15.44 -18.83
C ARG A 103 -14.23 15.42 -19.31
N LYS A 104 -14.85 16.59 -19.45
CA LYS A 104 -16.28 16.74 -19.80
C LYS A 104 -16.73 15.97 -21.06
N ASP A 105 -15.83 15.76 -22.02
CA ASP A 105 -16.10 15.10 -23.29
C ASP A 105 -15.58 13.64 -23.33
N ARG A 106 -15.12 13.09 -22.19
CA ARG A 106 -14.54 11.73 -22.13
C ARG A 106 -15.50 10.69 -22.67
N LEU A 107 -16.70 10.62 -22.11
CA LEU A 107 -17.67 9.60 -22.51
C LEU A 107 -18.04 9.72 -23.99
N GLN A 108 -18.24 10.95 -24.48
CA GLN A 108 -18.56 11.19 -25.89
C GLN A 108 -17.45 10.65 -26.79
N LYS A 109 -16.19 11.06 -26.54
CA LYS A 109 -15.06 10.65 -27.37
C LYS A 109 -14.84 9.14 -27.40
N MET A 110 -14.97 8.47 -26.26
CA MET A 110 -14.81 7.01 -26.21
C MET A 110 -15.98 6.29 -26.90
N VAL A 111 -17.22 6.76 -26.71
CA VAL A 111 -18.41 6.22 -27.42
C VAL A 111 -18.27 6.39 -28.94
N ASP A 112 -17.78 7.54 -29.41
CA ASP A 112 -17.58 7.81 -30.84
C ASP A 112 -16.63 6.79 -31.49
N VAL A 113 -15.63 6.28 -30.75
CA VAL A 113 -14.77 5.19 -31.24
C VAL A 113 -15.56 3.90 -31.42
N PHE A 114 -16.39 3.50 -30.46
CA PHE A 114 -17.20 2.28 -30.56
C PHE A 114 -18.26 2.37 -31.66
N GLN A 115 -18.79 3.57 -31.92
CA GLN A 115 -19.75 3.82 -32.99
C GLN A 115 -19.08 3.80 -34.38
N SER A 116 -17.92 4.46 -34.52
CA SER A 116 -17.19 4.52 -35.78
C SER A 116 -16.43 3.22 -36.11
N LYS A 117 -16.05 2.44 -35.09
CA LYS A 117 -15.30 1.19 -35.22
C LYS A 117 -16.00 0.05 -34.45
N PRO A 118 -17.06 -0.55 -35.01
CA PRO A 118 -17.85 -1.57 -34.31
C PRO A 118 -17.05 -2.82 -33.89
N HIS A 119 -15.94 -3.12 -34.58
CA HIS A 119 -15.05 -4.24 -34.29
C HIS A 119 -14.13 -4.01 -33.07
N ILE A 120 -14.04 -2.78 -32.56
CA ILE A 120 -13.26 -2.48 -31.35
C ILE A 120 -14.08 -2.82 -30.12
N ASP A 121 -13.42 -3.49 -29.17
CA ASP A 121 -14.01 -3.93 -27.91
C ASP A 121 -13.51 -3.17 -26.69
N ILE A 122 -12.31 -2.61 -26.77
CA ILE A 122 -11.65 -1.93 -25.66
C ILE A 122 -10.98 -0.68 -26.20
N VAL A 123 -11.23 0.45 -25.54
CA VAL A 123 -10.63 1.75 -25.82
C VAL A 123 -9.97 2.25 -24.55
N TYR A 124 -8.79 2.84 -24.66
CA TYR A 124 -8.13 3.51 -23.55
C TYR A 124 -7.60 4.88 -23.96
N SER A 125 -7.51 5.80 -23.00
CA SER A 125 -7.07 7.19 -23.24
C SER A 125 -5.77 7.54 -22.53
N SER A 126 -5.12 8.63 -22.97
CA SER A 126 -4.06 9.24 -22.18
C SER A 126 -4.62 9.75 -20.84
N GLN A 127 -3.80 9.74 -19.80
CA GLN A 127 -4.16 10.17 -18.44
C GLN A 127 -3.17 11.23 -17.95
N ARG A 128 -3.67 12.29 -17.31
CA ARG A 128 -2.82 13.22 -16.54
C ARG A 128 -2.74 12.77 -15.09
N VAL A 129 -1.53 12.57 -14.58
CA VAL A 129 -1.29 12.24 -13.17
C VAL A 129 -0.73 13.49 -12.48
N VAL A 130 -1.38 13.94 -11.41
CA VAL A 130 -1.01 15.15 -10.66
C VAL A 130 -0.68 14.77 -9.22
N HIS A 131 0.55 15.05 -8.80
CA HIS A 131 0.95 14.93 -7.40
C HIS A 131 0.73 16.25 -6.68
N VAL A 132 0.10 16.20 -5.52
CA VAL A 132 -0.20 17.37 -4.70
C VAL A 132 0.37 17.23 -3.30
N ASP A 133 0.61 18.35 -2.64
CA ASP A 133 0.99 18.36 -1.22
C ASP A 133 -0.24 18.25 -0.29
N LYS A 134 -0.02 18.38 1.02
CA LYS A 134 -1.09 18.33 2.05
C LYS A 134 -2.10 19.49 1.94
N HIS A 135 -1.82 20.51 1.14
CA HIS A 135 -2.68 21.66 0.87
C HIS A 135 -3.30 21.57 -0.54
N LEU A 136 -3.20 20.40 -1.20
CA LEU A 136 -3.69 20.14 -2.55
C LEU A 136 -3.02 21.02 -3.62
N VAL A 137 -1.82 21.54 -3.34
CA VAL A 137 -1.02 22.31 -4.31
C VAL A 137 -0.22 21.34 -5.17
N GLU A 138 -0.29 21.50 -6.50
CA GLU A 138 0.46 20.69 -7.45
C GLU A 138 1.98 20.83 -7.22
N THR A 139 2.64 19.70 -7.03
CA THR A 139 4.10 19.60 -6.83
C THR A 139 4.80 19.00 -8.06
N MET A 140 4.11 18.13 -8.79
CA MET A 140 4.59 17.48 -10.00
C MET A 140 3.39 16.98 -10.81
N SER A 141 3.48 16.99 -12.14
CA SER A 141 2.54 16.24 -12.98
C SER A 141 3.22 15.63 -14.20
N PHE A 142 2.62 14.56 -14.73
CA PHE A 142 3.04 13.91 -15.96
C PHE A 142 1.83 13.32 -16.69
N VAL A 143 2.03 12.92 -17.95
CA VAL A 143 1.00 12.25 -18.75
C VAL A 143 1.43 10.80 -19.01
N ARG A 144 0.50 9.86 -18.82
CA ARG A 144 0.61 8.51 -19.37
C ARG A 144 -0.05 8.52 -20.74
N GLU A 145 0.72 8.24 -21.77
CA GLU A 145 0.24 8.38 -23.14
C GLU A 145 -0.45 7.11 -23.66
N ALA A 146 -1.45 7.31 -24.52
CA ALA A 146 -2.17 6.26 -25.26
C ALA A 146 -1.88 6.39 -26.75
N ASP A 147 -0.73 5.89 -27.17
CA ASP A 147 -0.14 6.15 -28.48
C ASP A 147 -0.20 4.95 -29.43
N GLN A 148 -0.46 3.74 -28.91
CA GLN A 148 -0.37 2.49 -29.67
C GLN A 148 -1.44 1.47 -29.26
N MET A 149 -1.72 0.51 -30.14
CA MET A 149 -2.54 -0.65 -29.77
C MET A 149 -1.78 -1.50 -28.74
N LEU A 150 -2.45 -1.94 -27.67
CA LEU A 150 -1.83 -2.78 -26.64
C LEU A 150 -2.46 -4.17 -26.60
N GLU A 151 -1.66 -5.18 -26.90
CA GLU A 151 -1.96 -6.60 -26.61
C GLU A 151 -1.58 -6.98 -25.17
N HIS A 152 -0.85 -6.10 -24.47
CA HIS A 152 -0.43 -6.25 -23.08
C HIS A 152 -0.57 -4.91 -22.34
N ALA A 153 -1.75 -4.62 -21.78
CA ALA A 153 -2.08 -3.37 -21.12
C ALA A 153 -1.77 -3.36 -19.60
N SER A 154 -1.56 -4.54 -19.00
CA SER A 154 -1.17 -4.69 -17.60
C SER A 154 0.03 -3.81 -17.25
N PHE A 155 -0.06 -3.09 -16.12
CA PHE A 155 0.94 -2.13 -15.63
C PHE A 155 1.26 -0.92 -16.55
N GLN A 156 0.60 -0.81 -17.71
CA GLN A 156 0.76 0.31 -18.65
C GLN A 156 -0.42 1.28 -18.62
N VAL A 157 -1.63 0.74 -18.44
CA VAL A 157 -2.89 1.50 -18.48
C VAL A 157 -3.48 1.60 -17.09
N ASP A 158 -3.87 2.80 -16.69
CA ASP A 158 -4.51 3.06 -15.40
C ASP A 158 -5.96 2.58 -15.36
N HIS A 159 -6.41 2.19 -14.17
CA HIS A 159 -7.78 1.84 -13.83
C HIS A 159 -8.85 2.71 -14.50
N CYS A 160 -8.69 4.05 -14.46
CA CYS A 160 -9.75 4.98 -14.85
C CYS A 160 -9.76 5.33 -16.34
N SER A 161 -8.76 4.90 -17.10
CA SER A 161 -8.54 5.36 -18.47
C SER A 161 -9.13 4.43 -19.53
N VAL A 162 -9.94 3.44 -19.13
CA VAL A 162 -10.48 2.39 -20.00
C VAL A 162 -11.99 2.49 -20.17
N MET A 163 -12.46 2.16 -21.36
CA MET A 163 -13.85 1.82 -21.65
C MET A 163 -13.89 0.54 -22.47
N HIS A 164 -14.76 -0.41 -22.14
CA HIS A 164 -14.88 -1.64 -22.93
C HIS A 164 -16.33 -2.11 -23.10
N ARG A 165 -16.56 -3.01 -24.06
CA ARG A 165 -17.88 -3.60 -24.28
C ARG A 165 -18.22 -4.60 -23.18
N ARG A 166 -19.46 -4.53 -22.69
CA ARG A 166 -20.03 -5.50 -21.74
C ARG A 166 -20.05 -6.93 -22.26
N ARG A 167 -20.08 -7.13 -23.59
CA ARG A 167 -20.07 -8.46 -24.21
C ARG A 167 -18.84 -9.30 -23.88
N LEU A 168 -17.77 -8.68 -23.38
CA LEU A 168 -16.58 -9.39 -22.90
C LEU A 168 -16.78 -10.07 -21.54
N LEU A 169 -17.72 -9.60 -20.70
CA LEU A 169 -17.89 -10.13 -19.34
C LEU A 169 -18.24 -11.62 -19.30
N PRO A 170 -19.18 -12.15 -20.12
CA PRO A 170 -19.48 -13.58 -20.13
C PRO A 170 -18.27 -14.43 -20.53
N LEU A 171 -17.47 -13.95 -21.49
CA LEU A 171 -16.25 -14.63 -21.96
C LEU A 171 -15.19 -14.69 -20.86
N ILE A 172 -14.99 -13.59 -20.13
CA ILE A 172 -14.09 -13.53 -18.97
C ILE A 172 -14.57 -14.50 -17.90
N TYR A 173 -15.86 -14.48 -17.56
CA TYR A 173 -16.40 -15.33 -16.51
C TYR A 173 -16.28 -16.82 -16.86
N GLU A 174 -16.60 -17.20 -18.10
CA GLU A 174 -16.46 -18.58 -18.59
C GLU A 174 -15.01 -19.09 -18.46
N LYS A 175 -14.02 -18.23 -18.75
CA LYS A 175 -12.61 -18.62 -18.73
C LYS A 175 -11.99 -18.60 -17.32
N TYR A 176 -12.33 -17.61 -16.50
CA TYR A 176 -11.63 -17.33 -15.24
C TYR A 176 -12.49 -17.59 -13.99
N GLY A 177 -13.79 -17.87 -14.13
CA GLY A 177 -14.72 -18.08 -13.03
C GLY A 177 -15.12 -16.81 -12.25
N GLN A 178 -14.53 -15.66 -12.58
CA GLN A 178 -14.74 -14.35 -11.96
C GLN A 178 -14.36 -13.23 -12.92
N TYR A 179 -14.88 -12.01 -12.75
CA TYR A 179 -14.54 -10.87 -13.61
C TYR A 179 -13.20 -10.25 -13.20
N TRP A 180 -13.20 -9.40 -12.17
CA TRP A 180 -12.00 -8.87 -11.51
C TRP A 180 -11.48 -9.91 -10.53
N ASP A 181 -10.15 -10.02 -10.42
CA ASP A 181 -9.51 -10.90 -9.44
C ASP A 181 -9.46 -10.18 -8.09
N ASP A 182 -10.14 -10.70 -7.08
CA ASP A 182 -10.15 -10.13 -5.74
C ASP A 182 -9.31 -10.91 -4.73
N ASP A 183 -8.41 -11.80 -5.19
CA ASP A 183 -7.39 -12.42 -4.35
C ASP A 183 -6.48 -11.34 -3.71
N PRO A 184 -6.33 -11.30 -2.38
CA PRO A 184 -5.53 -10.31 -1.67
C PRO A 184 -4.11 -10.11 -2.19
N LYS A 185 -3.49 -11.12 -2.82
CA LYS A 185 -2.15 -10.96 -3.41
C LYS A 185 -2.11 -9.92 -4.54
N HIS A 186 -3.25 -9.66 -5.17
CA HIS A 186 -3.40 -8.70 -6.27
C HIS A 186 -3.82 -7.31 -5.81
N TRP A 187 -3.82 -7.01 -4.51
CA TRP A 187 -4.34 -5.75 -3.96
C TRP A 187 -3.81 -4.49 -4.65
N HIS A 188 -2.56 -4.52 -5.09
CA HIS A 188 -1.88 -3.37 -5.68
C HIS A 188 -2.11 -3.19 -7.18
N HIS A 189 -2.65 -4.21 -7.85
CA HIS A 189 -2.62 -4.28 -9.31
C HIS A 189 -3.78 -5.11 -9.88
N ALA A 190 -4.91 -5.24 -9.16
CA ALA A 190 -6.04 -6.03 -9.65
C ALA A 190 -6.64 -5.44 -10.94
N ASP A 191 -6.45 -4.14 -11.19
CA ASP A 191 -6.69 -3.52 -12.50
C ASP A 191 -5.82 -4.13 -13.60
N SER A 192 -4.53 -4.28 -13.36
CA SER A 192 -3.59 -4.92 -14.28
C SER A 192 -3.90 -6.39 -14.52
N VAL A 193 -4.38 -7.12 -13.50
CA VAL A 193 -4.87 -8.50 -13.66
C VAL A 193 -6.13 -8.51 -14.53
N PHE A 194 -7.06 -7.59 -14.33
CA PHE A 194 -8.26 -7.49 -15.16
C PHE A 194 -7.93 -7.08 -16.61
N TRP A 195 -6.95 -6.19 -16.81
CA TRP A 195 -6.44 -5.83 -18.13
C TRP A 195 -5.86 -7.03 -18.88
N MET A 196 -5.11 -7.91 -18.20
CA MET A 196 -4.65 -9.17 -18.79
C MET A 196 -5.84 -10.04 -19.23
N ARG A 197 -6.87 -10.17 -18.37
CA ARG A 197 -8.07 -10.96 -18.69
C ARG A 197 -8.82 -10.39 -19.90
N LEU A 198 -8.90 -9.07 -20.03
CA LEU A 198 -9.45 -8.41 -21.21
C LEU A 198 -8.59 -8.62 -22.45
N ASN A 199 -7.26 -8.48 -22.32
CA ASN A 199 -6.33 -8.65 -23.44
C ASN A 199 -6.34 -10.04 -24.05
N TYR A 200 -6.70 -11.06 -23.27
CA TYR A 200 -6.92 -12.40 -23.80
C TYR A 200 -7.98 -12.44 -24.92
N PHE A 201 -8.96 -11.51 -24.91
CA PHE A 201 -10.06 -11.48 -25.86
C PHE A 201 -9.98 -10.35 -26.88
N ALA A 202 -9.37 -9.21 -26.54
CA ALA A 202 -9.26 -8.07 -27.43
C ALA A 202 -8.08 -7.15 -27.09
N ALA A 203 -7.51 -6.51 -28.11
CA ALA A 203 -6.49 -5.48 -27.91
C ALA A 203 -7.11 -4.15 -27.45
N PHE A 204 -6.33 -3.36 -26.71
CA PHE A 204 -6.73 -2.03 -26.24
C PHE A 204 -6.43 -0.99 -27.31
N PHE A 205 -7.49 -0.35 -27.84
CA PHE A 205 -7.38 0.68 -28.87
C PHE A 205 -7.05 2.05 -28.25
N PRO A 206 -5.99 2.74 -28.72
CA PRO A 206 -5.55 4.00 -28.12
C PRO A 206 -6.40 5.19 -28.56
N LEU A 207 -6.59 6.11 -27.63
CA LEU A 207 -7.13 7.44 -27.87
C LEU A 207 -6.22 8.48 -27.20
N LYS A 208 -5.46 9.21 -28.04
CA LYS A 208 -4.37 10.10 -27.61
C LYS A 208 -4.79 11.31 -26.76
N ASP A 209 -6.09 11.60 -26.67
CA ASP A 209 -6.56 12.68 -25.80
C ASP A 209 -6.34 12.31 -24.34
N VAL A 210 -5.89 13.29 -23.55
CA VAL A 210 -5.96 13.21 -22.08
C VAL A 210 -7.42 13.35 -21.66
N LEU A 211 -8.06 12.25 -21.27
CA LEU A 211 -9.50 12.24 -20.92
C LEU A 211 -9.80 12.11 -19.42
N ASP A 212 -8.79 11.86 -18.60
CA ASP A 212 -8.92 11.76 -17.16
C ASP A 212 -7.72 12.35 -16.45
N THR A 213 -7.94 12.85 -15.23
CA THR A 213 -6.91 13.42 -14.37
C THR A 213 -7.02 12.85 -12.97
N THR A 214 -5.97 12.17 -12.51
CA THR A 214 -5.91 11.55 -11.19
C THR A 214 -4.99 12.34 -10.27
N TYR A 215 -5.42 12.53 -9.02
CA TYR A 215 -4.67 13.28 -8.02
C TYR A 215 -4.05 12.33 -6.99
N LYS A 216 -2.75 12.49 -6.76
CA LYS A 216 -1.98 11.73 -5.79
C LYS A 216 -1.56 12.63 -4.63
N THR A 217 -2.08 12.36 -3.45
CA THR A 217 -1.72 13.04 -2.21
C THR A 217 -0.62 12.27 -1.46
N PRO A 218 0.01 12.85 -0.44
CA PRO A 218 0.93 12.11 0.43
C PRO A 218 0.27 10.93 1.15
N GLN A 219 -1.07 10.92 1.23
CA GLN A 219 -1.89 9.87 1.82
C GLN A 219 -2.43 8.89 0.77
N SER A 220 -2.21 9.11 -0.52
CA SER A 220 -2.60 8.15 -1.54
C SER A 220 -1.91 6.82 -1.27
N PHE A 221 -2.68 5.74 -1.39
CA PHE A 221 -2.26 4.37 -1.13
C PHE A 221 -0.88 4.06 -1.74
N HIS A 222 -0.67 4.38 -3.01
CA HIS A 222 0.62 4.21 -3.70
C HIS A 222 1.82 4.83 -2.97
N HIS A 223 1.67 6.05 -2.42
CA HIS A 223 2.75 6.71 -1.69
C HIS A 223 3.01 6.05 -0.34
N MET A 224 1.93 5.79 0.41
CA MET A 224 2.03 5.15 1.74
C MET A 224 2.59 3.73 1.66
N PHE A 225 2.32 3.00 0.58
CA PHE A 225 2.74 1.60 0.41
C PHE A 225 4.07 1.39 -0.33
N SER A 226 4.56 2.37 -1.09
CA SER A 226 5.74 2.22 -1.96
C SER A 226 7.01 1.71 -1.24
N SER A 227 7.09 1.87 0.08
CA SER A 227 8.23 1.42 0.90
C SER A 227 7.82 0.44 2.02
N MET A 228 6.54 0.05 2.06
CA MET A 228 6.00 -0.84 3.10
C MET A 228 6.23 -2.30 2.72
N PRO A 229 6.85 -3.12 3.59
CA PRO A 229 6.83 -4.58 3.44
C PRO A 229 5.43 -5.15 3.70
N TYR A 230 5.16 -6.39 3.26
CA TYR A 230 3.89 -7.06 3.61
C TYR A 230 3.72 -7.09 5.12
N ASP A 231 4.72 -7.60 5.83
CA ASP A 231 4.82 -7.64 7.29
C ASP A 231 5.65 -6.50 7.86
N LEU A 232 5.04 -5.71 8.76
CA LEU A 232 5.77 -4.74 9.55
C LEU A 232 6.79 -5.45 10.43
N ILE A 233 7.97 -4.85 10.48
CA ILE A 233 9.10 -5.34 11.24
C ILE A 233 8.77 -5.24 12.73
N ASP A 234 8.94 -6.32 13.48
CA ASP A 234 8.76 -6.31 14.94
C ASP A 234 9.57 -5.18 15.59
N GLY A 235 8.90 -4.44 16.46
CA GLY A 235 9.39 -3.23 17.10
C GLY A 235 8.86 -1.94 16.50
N THR A 236 8.19 -2.01 15.36
CA THR A 236 7.59 -0.86 14.67
C THR A 236 6.52 -0.23 15.53
N VAL A 237 6.59 1.08 15.71
CA VAL A 237 5.58 1.87 16.41
C VAL A 237 4.66 2.52 15.40
N ILE A 238 3.35 2.39 15.61
CA ILE A 238 2.32 3.01 14.79
C ILE A 238 1.40 3.86 15.67
N GLU A 239 0.79 4.86 15.05
CA GLU A 239 -0.33 5.61 15.64
C GLU A 239 -1.65 5.03 15.11
N ARG A 240 -2.55 4.65 16.02
CA ARG A 240 -3.87 4.12 15.69
C ARG A 240 -4.90 4.79 16.61
N GLU A 241 -5.87 5.47 16.01
CA GLU A 241 -7.01 6.08 16.74
C GLU A 241 -6.58 7.02 17.90
N GLY A 242 -5.44 7.72 17.74
CA GLY A 242 -4.90 8.64 18.74
C GLY A 242 -4.09 7.97 19.88
N ALA A 243 -3.96 6.65 19.85
CA ALA A 243 -3.08 5.85 20.70
C ALA A 243 -1.84 5.37 19.94
N TYR A 244 -0.80 4.98 20.69
CA TYR A 244 0.42 4.40 20.13
C TYR A 244 0.47 2.90 20.42
N CYS A 245 0.87 2.14 19.42
CA CYS A 245 1.02 0.69 19.53
C CYS A 245 2.35 0.27 18.93
N GLN A 246 2.93 -0.80 19.45
CA GLN A 246 4.12 -1.45 18.90
C GLN A 246 3.74 -2.83 18.34
N ILE A 247 4.31 -3.17 17.17
CA ILE A 247 4.26 -4.53 16.63
C ILE A 247 5.25 -5.42 17.39
N ALA A 248 4.80 -6.56 17.90
CA ALA A 248 5.65 -7.61 18.46
C ALA A 248 5.02 -8.98 18.20
N HIS A 249 5.80 -9.91 17.66
CA HIS A 249 5.40 -11.27 17.31
C HIS A 249 4.07 -11.33 16.55
N GLY A 250 3.91 -10.46 15.55
CA GLY A 250 2.70 -10.43 14.71
C GLY A 250 1.45 -9.88 15.42
N ASN A 251 1.58 -9.19 16.55
CA ASN A 251 0.47 -8.56 17.27
C ASN A 251 0.75 -7.08 17.56
N LEU A 252 -0.30 -6.31 17.77
CA LEU A 252 -0.22 -4.93 18.27
C LEU A 252 -0.29 -4.95 19.79
N HIS A 253 0.63 -4.23 20.42
CA HIS A 253 0.59 -3.99 21.85
C HIS A 253 0.51 -2.49 22.10
N GLY A 254 -0.41 -2.06 22.97
CA GLY A 254 -0.46 -0.67 23.41
C GLY A 254 0.86 -0.24 24.05
N ILE A 255 1.26 1.01 23.82
CA ILE A 255 2.40 1.62 24.51
C ILE A 255 2.04 3.04 24.96
N ASP A 256 2.61 3.46 26.08
CA ASP A 256 2.40 4.83 26.57
C ASP A 256 3.08 5.86 25.66
N ARG A 257 2.47 7.05 25.56
CA ARG A 257 2.98 8.17 24.74
C ARG A 257 4.38 8.63 25.16
N CYS A 258 4.78 8.45 26.42
CA CYS A 258 6.11 8.82 26.90
C CYS A 258 7.25 8.10 26.16
N TRP A 259 6.95 6.94 25.56
CA TRP A 259 7.90 6.17 24.75
C TRP A 259 8.04 6.69 23.32
N VAL A 260 7.19 7.61 22.86
CA VAL A 260 7.13 8.05 21.46
C VAL A 260 7.63 9.50 21.35
N ASN A 261 8.69 9.69 20.57
CA ASN A 261 9.25 11.00 20.25
C ASN A 261 10.08 10.89 18.97
N GLU A 262 9.97 11.87 18.07
CA GLU A 262 10.77 11.94 16.83
C GLU A 262 12.27 11.74 17.05
N LYS A 263 12.82 12.16 18.20
CA LYS A 263 14.24 12.04 18.54
C LYS A 263 14.66 10.68 19.11
N LYS A 264 13.70 9.85 19.54
CA LYS A 264 13.99 8.59 20.26
C LYS A 264 13.38 7.37 19.57
N ARG A 265 12.07 7.42 19.31
CA ARG A 265 11.27 6.32 18.78
C ARG A 265 10.13 6.93 17.95
N ARG A 266 10.31 6.92 16.64
CA ARG A 266 9.38 7.50 15.68
C ARG A 266 8.19 6.56 15.46
N ALA A 267 6.98 7.08 15.64
CA ALA A 267 5.77 6.41 15.16
C ALA A 267 5.70 6.58 13.63
N ILE A 268 5.46 5.50 12.91
CA ILE A 268 5.17 5.55 11.47
C ILE A 268 3.66 5.55 11.28
N ARG A 269 3.20 6.38 10.33
CA ARG A 269 1.80 6.37 9.94
C ARG A 269 1.61 5.33 8.85
N ILE A 270 0.78 4.34 9.12
CA ILE A 270 0.42 3.32 8.14
C ILE A 270 -1.05 3.47 7.75
N PRO A 271 -1.44 3.04 6.54
CA PRO A 271 -2.83 2.94 6.16
C PRO A 271 -3.60 2.09 7.16
N LEU A 272 -4.82 2.49 7.52
CA LEU A 272 -5.63 1.81 8.54
C LEU A 272 -5.75 0.30 8.24
N LEU A 273 -5.95 -0.04 6.97
CA LEU A 273 -5.98 -1.41 6.47
C LEU A 273 -4.73 -2.23 6.87
N CYS A 274 -3.52 -1.66 6.80
CA CYS A 274 -2.29 -2.35 7.22
C CYS A 274 -2.24 -2.60 8.73
N ALA A 275 -2.84 -1.71 9.54
CA ALA A 275 -2.88 -1.86 10.98
C ALA A 275 -3.85 -2.97 11.41
N MET A 276 -4.87 -3.24 10.60
CA MET A 276 -5.99 -4.10 10.94
C MET A 276 -5.68 -5.60 10.87
N LYS A 277 -4.58 -6.01 10.23
CA LYS A 277 -4.14 -7.40 10.23
C LYS A 277 -3.56 -7.89 11.57
N TYR A 278 -3.33 -6.96 12.49
CA TYR A 278 -2.73 -7.24 13.78
C TYR A 278 -3.79 -7.15 14.87
N GLU A 279 -3.88 -8.20 15.69
CA GLU A 279 -4.74 -8.23 16.86
C GLU A 279 -4.14 -7.39 18.00
N MET A 280 -5.01 -6.78 18.81
CA MET A 280 -4.57 -6.03 19.98
C MET A 280 -4.36 -6.97 21.16
N ASN A 281 -3.15 -6.96 21.69
CA ASN A 281 -2.75 -7.70 22.89
C ASN A 281 -2.48 -6.76 24.06
N GLU A 282 -2.07 -7.36 25.18
CA GLU A 282 -1.74 -6.66 26.41
C GLU A 282 -0.73 -5.53 26.19
N MET A 283 -0.92 -4.45 26.94
CA MET A 283 -0.06 -3.27 26.87
C MET A 283 1.36 -3.60 27.35
N LEU A 284 2.38 -3.12 26.63
CA LEU A 284 3.77 -3.27 27.08
C LEU A 284 4.10 -2.20 28.11
N ALA A 285 4.63 -2.63 29.26
CA ALA A 285 5.15 -1.70 30.27
C ALA A 285 6.38 -0.95 29.73
N VAL A 286 7.26 -1.65 29.01
CA VAL A 286 8.35 -1.07 28.23
C VAL A 286 8.29 -1.66 26.81
N PRO A 287 8.27 -0.85 25.74
CA PRO A 287 8.30 -1.35 24.38
C PRO A 287 9.55 -2.19 24.12
N ASN A 288 9.42 -3.26 23.34
CA ASN A 288 10.57 -4.05 22.87
C ASN A 288 11.53 -3.19 22.05
N TYR A 289 12.78 -3.64 21.97
CA TYR A 289 13.91 -2.99 21.31
C TYR A 289 14.22 -1.60 21.90
N THR A 290 14.10 -1.47 23.22
CA THR A 290 14.35 -0.20 23.95
C THR A 290 15.62 -0.32 24.79
N VAL A 291 16.52 0.66 24.65
CA VAL A 291 17.61 0.82 25.62
C VAL A 291 17.10 1.56 26.84
N VAL A 292 17.29 0.94 28.00
CA VAL A 292 16.98 1.53 29.29
C VAL A 292 18.23 1.62 30.17
N SER A 293 18.24 2.61 31.05
CA SER A 293 19.26 2.75 32.08
C SER A 293 18.67 2.60 33.48
N ALA A 294 19.41 1.94 34.35
CA ALA A 294 19.06 1.74 35.76
C ALA A 294 20.17 2.26 36.69
N ASP A 295 19.96 2.16 38.00
CA ASP A 295 20.94 2.55 39.02
C ASP A 295 21.49 3.98 38.84
N ASN A 296 20.60 4.95 38.60
CA ASN A 296 20.93 6.33 38.29
C ASN A 296 21.82 6.49 37.03
N GLY A 297 21.64 5.64 36.03
CA GLY A 297 22.35 5.73 34.74
C GLY A 297 23.67 4.97 34.69
N ARG A 298 23.95 4.09 35.65
CA ARG A 298 25.22 3.35 35.75
C ARG A 298 25.20 2.05 34.96
N THR A 299 24.04 1.42 34.83
CA THR A 299 23.85 0.14 34.14
C THR A 299 22.89 0.33 32.97
N PHE A 300 23.18 -0.34 31.86
CA PHE A 300 22.39 -0.24 30.62
C PHE A 300 21.87 -1.62 30.25
N TYR A 301 20.61 -1.66 29.85
CA TYR A 301 19.89 -2.86 29.43
C TYR A 301 19.19 -2.59 28.11
N TYR A 302 18.98 -3.64 27.35
CA TYR A 302 18.14 -3.65 26.16
C TYR A 302 16.93 -4.54 26.44
N ILE A 303 15.74 -3.97 26.35
CA ILE A 303 14.49 -4.73 26.48
C ILE A 303 14.17 -5.31 25.12
N GLU A 304 14.08 -6.63 25.03
CA GLU A 304 13.82 -7.39 23.81
C GLU A 304 13.01 -8.63 24.18
N ASP A 305 11.90 -8.85 23.48
CA ASP A 305 10.96 -9.96 23.72
C ASP A 305 10.60 -10.12 25.21
N GLN A 306 10.34 -8.98 25.86
CA GLN A 306 10.03 -8.86 27.30
C GLN A 306 11.10 -9.44 28.25
N LYS A 307 12.35 -9.52 27.78
CA LYS A 307 13.54 -9.81 28.61
C LYS A 307 14.45 -8.61 28.67
N LYS A 308 15.19 -8.46 29.78
CA LYS A 308 16.27 -7.46 29.91
C LYS A 308 17.61 -8.11 29.57
N ARG A 309 18.24 -7.63 28.51
CA ARG A 309 19.59 -8.05 28.11
C ARG A 309 20.60 -7.00 28.57
N ARG A 310 21.53 -7.38 29.44
CA ARG A 310 22.55 -6.46 29.95
C ARG A 310 23.65 -6.26 28.90
N PHE A 311 24.13 -5.04 28.70
CA PHE A 311 25.37 -4.82 27.94
C PHE A 311 26.58 -5.27 28.77
N ALA A 312 27.49 -6.04 28.17
CA ALA A 312 28.73 -6.47 28.85
C ALA A 312 29.60 -5.27 29.26
N SER A 313 29.69 -4.27 28.38
CA SER A 313 30.42 -3.04 28.63
C SER A 313 29.84 -1.84 27.89
N LYS A 314 30.28 -0.63 28.27
CA LYS A 314 29.99 0.60 27.51
C LYS A 314 30.55 0.56 26.09
N ARG A 315 31.64 -0.20 25.85
CA ARG A 315 32.22 -0.37 24.51
C ARG A 315 31.29 -1.17 23.61
N ASP A 316 30.58 -2.18 24.13
CA ASP A 316 29.60 -2.95 23.35
C ASP A 316 28.41 -2.08 22.96
N MET A 317 27.93 -1.23 23.88
CA MET A 317 26.88 -0.26 23.57
C MET A 317 27.30 0.72 22.46
N GLN A 318 28.57 1.13 22.44
CA GLN A 318 29.15 1.96 21.38
C GLN A 318 29.33 1.17 20.06
N TYR A 319 29.78 -0.08 20.13
CA TYR A 319 29.94 -0.95 18.97
C TYR A 319 28.62 -1.14 18.23
N PHE A 320 27.53 -1.38 18.98
CA PHE A 320 26.18 -1.46 18.43
C PHE A 320 25.51 -0.10 18.21
N GLN A 321 26.28 1.00 18.23
CA GLN A 321 25.87 2.35 17.85
C GLN A 321 24.60 2.88 18.55
N PHE A 322 24.37 2.54 19.83
CA PHE A 322 23.27 3.16 20.58
C PHE A 322 23.60 4.60 20.95
N HIS A 323 22.75 5.54 20.54
CA HIS A 323 22.95 6.95 20.87
C HIS A 323 22.39 7.27 22.27
N PRO A 324 23.06 8.10 23.10
CA PRO A 324 22.57 8.44 24.45
C PRO A 324 21.16 9.03 24.49
N LYS A 325 20.72 9.70 23.42
CA LYS A 325 19.36 10.25 23.30
C LYS A 325 18.27 9.17 23.19
N GLU A 326 18.63 7.95 22.78
CA GLU A 326 17.71 6.81 22.66
C GLU A 326 17.42 6.15 24.03
N ILE A 327 18.18 6.50 25.06
CA ILE A 327 18.11 5.86 26.37
C ILE A 327 16.93 6.41 27.17
N TYR A 328 16.17 5.51 27.78
CA TYR A 328 15.14 5.81 28.75
C TYR A 328 15.62 5.46 30.16
N THR A 329 15.32 6.32 31.14
CA THR A 329 15.57 6.00 32.54
C THR A 329 14.28 5.42 33.13
N ILE A 330 14.38 4.22 33.70
CA ILE A 330 13.26 3.54 34.36
C ILE A 330 13.61 3.26 35.82
N SER A 331 12.60 2.96 36.64
CA SER A 331 12.83 2.54 38.02
C SER A 331 13.41 1.13 38.09
N ASN A 332 14.17 0.85 39.15
CA ASN A 332 14.70 -0.49 39.38
C ASN A 332 13.57 -1.52 39.60
N ASP A 333 12.47 -1.12 40.24
CA ASP A 333 11.30 -1.98 40.44
C ASP A 333 10.70 -2.43 39.10
N LEU A 334 10.56 -1.50 38.14
CA LEU A 334 10.09 -1.83 36.79
C LEU A 334 11.10 -2.70 36.03
N LEU A 335 12.41 -2.45 36.18
CA LEU A 335 13.42 -3.30 35.55
C LEU A 335 13.38 -4.74 36.09
N GLN A 336 13.06 -4.93 37.37
CA GLN A 336 13.00 -6.24 38.00
C GLN A 336 11.82 -7.09 37.52
N THR A 337 10.80 -6.50 36.88
CA THR A 337 9.69 -7.27 36.30
C THR A 337 10.07 -8.04 35.03
N PHE A 338 11.21 -7.73 34.41
CA PHE A 338 11.71 -8.42 33.22
C PHE A 338 12.69 -9.53 33.59
N ASP A 339 12.54 -10.70 32.96
CA ASP A 339 13.48 -11.80 33.08
C ASP A 339 14.84 -11.44 32.44
N ASP A 340 15.93 -12.00 32.98
CA ASP A 340 17.25 -11.81 32.41
C ASP A 340 17.40 -12.56 31.07
N GLY A 341 17.86 -11.85 30.05
CA GLY A 341 18.24 -12.40 28.76
C GLY A 341 19.75 -12.49 28.58
N GLU A 342 20.20 -12.97 27.43
CA GLU A 342 21.62 -13.07 27.12
C GLU A 342 22.33 -11.72 27.13
N ILE A 343 23.56 -11.70 27.64
CA ILE A 343 24.41 -10.52 27.69
C ILE A 343 24.73 -10.06 26.26
N ILE A 344 24.52 -8.77 25.98
CA ILE A 344 24.90 -8.16 24.71
C ILE A 344 26.40 -7.85 24.71
N GLN A 345 27.11 -8.40 23.73
CA GLN A 345 28.55 -8.21 23.58
C GLN A 345 29.00 -8.46 22.14
N ALA A 346 30.02 -7.72 21.71
CA ALA A 346 30.63 -7.90 20.39
C ALA A 346 31.72 -8.98 20.41
N PHE A 347 32.46 -9.09 21.52
CA PHE A 347 33.59 -10.00 21.70
C PHE A 347 33.74 -10.42 23.18
N PRO A 348 34.29 -11.62 23.47
CA PRO A 348 34.75 -12.64 22.52
C PRO A 348 33.62 -13.44 21.87
N VAL A 349 32.46 -13.50 22.51
CA VAL A 349 31.26 -14.16 21.97
C VAL A 349 30.36 -13.08 21.38
N PHE A 350 30.01 -13.21 20.11
CA PHE A 350 29.16 -12.25 19.42
C PHE A 350 27.68 -12.52 19.76
N SER A 351 27.11 -11.70 20.63
CA SER A 351 25.68 -11.73 21.00
C SER A 351 25.10 -10.32 20.74
N PRO A 352 24.72 -10.02 19.50
CA PRO A 352 24.11 -8.74 19.11
C PRO A 352 22.66 -8.60 19.63
N PRO A 353 22.17 -7.37 19.78
CA PRO A 353 20.74 -7.11 19.96
C PRO A 353 19.98 -7.20 18.63
N ASN A 354 18.72 -7.64 18.69
CA ASN A 354 17.81 -7.60 17.54
C ASN A 354 17.47 -6.15 17.14
N ARG A 355 16.90 -5.99 15.94
CA ARG A 355 16.54 -4.72 15.32
C ARG A 355 17.73 -3.79 15.04
N ARG A 356 18.93 -4.38 14.88
CA ARG A 356 20.13 -3.69 14.40
C ARG A 356 20.43 -4.03 12.95
N LEU A 357 20.80 -2.99 12.20
CA LEU A 357 21.31 -3.09 10.84
C LEU A 357 22.76 -3.53 10.83
N PHE A 358 23.05 -4.50 9.98
CA PHE A 358 24.37 -5.05 9.72
C PHE A 358 24.69 -5.01 8.23
N LYS A 359 25.96 -4.95 7.88
CA LYS A 359 26.43 -4.99 6.50
C LYS A 359 27.33 -6.20 6.30
N TRP A 360 26.98 -7.01 5.31
CA TRP A 360 27.77 -8.13 4.83
C TRP A 360 27.89 -8.01 3.31
N GLU A 361 29.13 -8.03 2.81
CA GLU A 361 29.43 -7.73 1.40
C GLU A 361 28.80 -6.41 0.90
N GLN A 362 27.92 -6.48 -0.10
CA GLN A 362 27.22 -5.33 -0.68
C GLN A 362 25.84 -5.09 -0.05
N ASP A 363 25.31 -6.08 0.67
CA ASP A 363 23.95 -6.09 1.19
C ASP A 363 23.86 -5.60 2.63
N VAL A 364 22.66 -5.12 2.99
CA VAL A 364 22.30 -4.72 4.36
C VAL A 364 21.30 -5.71 4.91
N TYR A 365 21.54 -6.14 6.15
CA TYR A 365 20.75 -7.13 6.86
C TYR A 365 20.18 -6.52 8.14
N LEU A 366 18.95 -6.84 8.47
CA LEU A 366 18.36 -6.60 9.76
C LEU A 366 18.36 -7.91 10.55
N LEU A 367 18.93 -7.91 11.76
CA LEU A 367 18.82 -9.06 12.65
C LEU A 367 17.47 -9.04 13.38
N MET A 368 16.69 -10.11 13.24
CA MET A 368 15.41 -10.31 13.92
C MET A 368 15.29 -11.78 14.34
N HIS A 369 15.01 -12.05 15.61
CA HIS A 369 14.79 -13.40 16.16
C HIS A 369 15.84 -14.41 15.66
N ASP A 370 17.12 -14.09 15.86
CA ASP A 370 18.28 -14.93 15.46
C ASP A 370 18.40 -15.20 13.94
N THR A 371 17.78 -14.35 13.14
CA THR A 371 17.77 -14.46 11.68
C THR A 371 18.22 -13.16 11.04
N PHE A 372 19.16 -13.22 10.10
CA PHE A 372 19.53 -12.10 9.25
C PHE A 372 18.59 -12.02 8.05
N CYS A 373 17.74 -11.00 8.04
CA CYS A 373 16.86 -10.72 6.92
C CYS A 373 17.45 -9.59 6.08
N ARG A 374 17.76 -9.85 4.80
CA ARG A 374 18.23 -8.80 3.89
C ARG A 374 17.16 -7.72 3.75
N ILE A 375 17.51 -6.45 3.94
CA ILE A 375 16.57 -5.32 3.89
C ILE A 375 17.00 -4.31 2.83
N VAL A 376 16.07 -3.91 1.97
CA VAL A 376 16.37 -2.97 0.86
C VAL A 376 16.24 -1.49 1.29
N PRO A 377 16.99 -0.57 0.64
CA PRO A 377 17.04 0.84 1.04
C PRO A 377 15.69 1.56 1.10
N GLU A 378 14.74 1.18 0.24
CA GLU A 378 13.38 1.70 0.19
C GLU A 378 12.68 1.47 1.54
N VAL A 379 12.73 0.23 2.03
CA VAL A 379 12.11 -0.16 3.30
C VAL A 379 12.83 0.48 4.50
N MET A 380 14.16 0.57 4.45
CA MET A 380 14.95 1.19 5.53
C MET A 380 14.53 2.63 5.83
N LYS A 381 14.18 3.42 4.80
CA LYS A 381 13.74 4.82 4.95
C LYS A 381 12.45 4.95 5.76
N LEU A 382 11.57 3.95 5.68
CA LEU A 382 10.30 3.92 6.39
C LEU A 382 10.49 3.80 7.91
N PHE A 383 11.45 2.99 8.37
CA PHE A 383 11.63 2.70 9.79
C PHE A 383 12.61 3.64 10.52
N ALA A 384 13.30 4.54 9.79
CA ALA A 384 14.27 5.51 10.33
C ALA A 384 15.19 4.94 11.41
N PHE A 385 15.98 3.94 11.02
CA PHE A 385 17.07 3.48 11.87
C PHE A 385 18.05 4.64 12.13
N ASN A 386 18.34 4.89 13.42
CA ASN A 386 19.17 6.03 13.86
C ASN A 386 20.69 5.77 13.78
N HIS A 387 21.10 4.71 13.09
CA HIS A 387 22.49 4.28 13.03
C HIS A 387 22.84 3.76 11.64
N GLN A 388 24.14 3.68 11.36
CA GLN A 388 24.62 3.10 10.11
C GLN A 388 24.74 1.56 10.24
N PRO A 389 24.61 0.81 9.14
CA PRO A 389 24.83 -0.63 9.14
C PRO A 389 26.20 -1.01 9.72
N ILE A 390 26.22 -1.91 10.70
CA ILE A 390 27.44 -2.39 11.37
C ILE A 390 28.09 -3.48 10.52
N ARG A 391 29.35 -3.32 10.15
CA ARG A 391 30.06 -4.31 9.32
C ARG A 391 30.24 -5.63 10.08
N LEU A 392 29.86 -6.74 9.47
CA LEU A 392 30.06 -8.09 10.00
C LEU A 392 31.39 -8.69 9.52
N PHE A 393 31.98 -9.52 10.39
CA PHE A 393 33.00 -10.48 9.99
C PHE A 393 32.35 -11.77 9.46
N PRO A 394 33.03 -12.52 8.57
CA PRO A 394 32.48 -13.77 8.02
C PRO A 394 32.02 -14.74 9.13
N SER A 395 32.83 -14.89 10.18
CA SER A 395 32.54 -15.75 11.33
C SER A 395 31.33 -15.31 12.17
N GLN A 396 30.90 -14.05 12.06
CA GLN A 396 29.72 -13.54 12.75
C GLN A 396 28.45 -13.75 11.92
N PHE A 397 28.55 -13.58 10.59
CA PHE A 397 27.41 -13.78 9.70
C PHE A 397 26.93 -15.23 9.72
N THR A 398 27.86 -16.19 9.72
CA THR A 398 27.56 -17.63 9.72
C THR A 398 26.96 -18.16 11.04
N LEU A 399 26.88 -17.34 12.09
CA LEU A 399 26.27 -17.75 13.37
C LEU A 399 24.74 -17.76 13.31
N PHE A 400 24.15 -17.04 12.36
CA PHE A 400 22.71 -16.84 12.25
C PHE A 400 22.19 -17.39 10.93
N GLN A 401 20.92 -17.75 10.89
CA GLN A 401 20.27 -18.18 9.65
C GLN A 401 19.97 -16.96 8.78
N GLU A 402 19.94 -17.15 7.47
CA GLU A 402 19.45 -16.14 6.54
C GLU A 402 17.93 -16.30 6.37
N GLY A 403 17.20 -15.21 6.60
CA GLY A 403 15.74 -15.17 6.56
C GLY A 403 15.18 -14.63 5.25
N LYS A 404 13.85 -14.60 5.16
CA LYS A 404 13.15 -13.98 4.02
C LYS A 404 13.58 -12.51 3.88
N PRO A 405 13.92 -12.04 2.66
CA PRO A 405 14.25 -10.64 2.45
C PRO A 405 13.05 -9.74 2.76
N ILE A 406 13.31 -8.59 3.37
CA ILE A 406 12.34 -7.55 3.66
C ILE A 406 12.39 -6.55 2.50
N VAL A 407 11.43 -6.70 1.60
CA VAL A 407 11.27 -5.85 0.40
C VAL A 407 9.91 -5.14 0.44
N PRO A 408 9.69 -4.07 -0.34
CA PRO A 408 8.38 -3.47 -0.46
C PRO A 408 7.37 -4.49 -1.01
N LEU A 409 6.13 -4.38 -0.56
CA LEU A 409 5.03 -5.28 -0.90
C LEU A 409 4.82 -5.45 -2.41
N TYR A 410 5.00 -4.38 -3.20
CA TYR A 410 4.89 -4.51 -4.66
C TYR A 410 5.95 -5.46 -5.25
N MET A 411 7.16 -5.51 -4.69
CA MET A 411 8.19 -6.47 -5.12
C MET A 411 7.82 -7.89 -4.70
N GLU A 412 7.24 -8.09 -3.52
CA GLU A 412 6.74 -9.40 -3.10
C GLU A 412 5.68 -9.92 -4.09
N SER A 413 4.73 -9.07 -4.47
CA SER A 413 3.70 -9.44 -5.44
C SER A 413 4.23 -9.71 -6.85
N LEU A 414 5.31 -9.03 -7.28
CA LEU A 414 5.95 -9.25 -8.59
C LEU A 414 6.79 -10.54 -8.64
N HIS A 415 7.27 -11.05 -7.50
CA HIS A 415 7.99 -12.31 -7.44
C HIS A 415 7.08 -13.54 -7.58
N GLU A 416 5.82 -13.45 -7.11
CA GLU A 416 4.79 -14.47 -7.33
C GLU A 416 4.14 -14.37 -8.71
N PHE A 417 4.35 -13.26 -9.40
CA PHE A 417 3.84 -13.00 -10.73
C PHE A 417 4.86 -13.49 -11.77
N ASP A 418 4.48 -14.49 -12.57
CA ASP A 418 5.35 -14.97 -13.64
C ASP A 418 5.47 -13.93 -14.75
N MET A 419 6.50 -13.08 -14.65
CA MET A 419 6.84 -12.07 -15.65
C MET A 419 7.20 -12.68 -17.01
N SER A 420 7.49 -13.99 -17.10
CA SER A 420 7.77 -14.68 -18.36
C SER A 420 6.52 -14.83 -19.25
N LEU A 421 5.32 -14.81 -18.67
CA LEU A 421 4.05 -14.71 -19.40
C LEU A 421 3.86 -13.33 -20.09
N TYR A 422 4.74 -12.36 -19.81
CA TYR A 422 4.67 -10.97 -20.29
C TYR A 422 5.90 -10.53 -21.09
N GLN A 423 6.92 -11.40 -21.25
CA GLN A 423 8.03 -11.13 -22.15
C GLN A 423 7.72 -11.65 -23.55
N THR A 424 7.29 -10.76 -24.47
CA THR A 424 7.83 -10.82 -25.84
C THR A 424 8.02 -9.43 -26.46
N SER A 425 9.24 -9.22 -26.96
CA SER A 425 9.72 -8.21 -27.91
C SER A 425 9.85 -6.73 -27.46
N GLY A 426 11.01 -6.45 -26.84
CA GLY A 426 11.98 -5.52 -27.44
C GLY A 426 11.78 -4.02 -27.27
N ARG A 427 12.41 -3.45 -26.23
CA ARG A 427 13.25 -2.24 -26.40
C ARG A 427 14.54 -2.42 -25.63
N LYS A 428 15.61 -2.75 -26.35
CA LYS A 428 16.96 -2.35 -25.93
C LYS A 428 16.93 -0.82 -25.86
N HIS A 429 16.95 -0.25 -24.66
CA HIS A 429 17.48 1.11 -24.53
C HIS A 429 18.95 1.03 -24.90
N SER A 430 19.25 1.40 -26.15
CA SER A 430 20.60 1.80 -26.51
C SER A 430 20.85 3.14 -25.83
N SER A 431 21.94 3.15 -25.06
CA SER A 431 22.72 4.31 -24.65
C SER A 431 22.94 5.31 -25.78
#